data_AF-A0A8C0DLV2-F1
#
_entry.id   AF-A0A8C0DLV2-F1
#
_cell.length_a   1.000
_cell.length_b   1.000
_cell.length_c   1.000
_cell.angle_alpha   90.00
_cell.angle_beta   90.00
_cell.angle_gamma   90.00
#
_symmetry.space_group_name_H-M   'P 1'
#
loop_
_entity.id
_entity.type
_entity.pdbx_description
1 polymer ?
#
loop_
_entity_poly.entity_id
_entity_poly.type
_entity_poly.pdbx_seq_one_letter_code
_entity_poly.pdbx_strand_id
1 'polypeptide(L)'
;METLESELTCPICLELFEDPLLLPCAHSLCFSCAHRILVSHCATNESVESVTAFQCPTCRHVITLSQRGLDGLKRNVTLQNIIDRFQKASVSGPNSPSETRRERPFDANSMTSAEKVLCQFCDQDPAQDAVKTCVTCEVSYCDECLKATHPNKKPFTGHRLIEPIPDSHIRGLMCLEHEVEKQNLESNLTNLIKRNTELETLLAKLIQTCQHVELECSAPFPKVTHWDS
;
A
#
# COMPACT_ATOMS: atom_id res chain seq x y z
N MET A 1 -2.75 13.07 -30.32
CA MET A 1 -3.10 12.65 -28.95
C MET A 1 -1.84 12.03 -28.41
N GLU A 2 -1.16 12.72 -27.49
CA GLU A 2 0.05 12.22 -26.85
C GLU A 2 -0.34 11.00 -26.01
N THR A 3 0.40 9.90 -26.18
CA THR A 3 0.17 8.69 -25.39
C THR A 3 0.87 8.86 -24.05
N LEU A 4 0.33 8.28 -22.98
CA LEU A 4 0.93 8.31 -21.63
C LEU A 4 2.42 7.90 -21.65
N GLU A 5 2.80 7.01 -22.57
CA GLU A 5 4.19 6.62 -22.83
C GLU A 5 5.12 7.81 -23.11
N SER A 6 4.69 8.79 -23.91
CA SER A 6 5.49 9.97 -24.21
C SER A 6 5.79 10.82 -22.99
N GLU A 7 4.88 10.89 -22.01
CA GLU A 7 5.09 11.59 -20.73
C GLU A 7 6.08 10.85 -19.81
N LEU A 8 6.25 9.55 -20.03
CA LEU A 8 7.13 8.66 -19.27
C LEU A 8 8.48 8.42 -19.96
N THR A 9 8.74 9.09 -21.07
CA THR A 9 9.99 8.97 -21.83
C THR A 9 11.01 10.01 -21.41
N CYS A 10 12.26 9.56 -21.31
CA CYS A 10 13.39 10.43 -21.06
C CYS A 10 13.72 11.24 -22.32
N PRO A 11 13.86 12.58 -22.23
CA PRO A 11 14.13 13.42 -23.40
C PRO A 11 15.54 13.23 -24.00
N ILE A 12 16.40 12.44 -23.35
CA ILE A 12 17.79 12.20 -23.77
C ILE A 12 17.94 10.86 -24.47
N CYS A 13 17.51 9.76 -23.83
CA CYS A 13 17.60 8.43 -24.44
C CYS A 13 16.35 8.04 -25.25
N LEU A 14 15.26 8.80 -25.14
CA LEU A 14 13.97 8.54 -25.81
C LEU A 14 13.31 7.21 -25.42
N GLU A 15 13.82 6.57 -24.37
CA GLU A 15 13.28 5.38 -23.74
C GLU A 15 12.52 5.77 -22.46
N LEU A 16 11.72 4.86 -21.90
CA LEU A 16 11.14 5.03 -20.57
C LEU A 16 12.24 5.35 -19.54
N PHE A 17 11.94 6.21 -18.56
CA PHE A 17 12.96 6.54 -17.56
C PHE A 17 13.44 5.31 -16.77
N GLU A 18 14.75 5.23 -16.59
CA GLU A 18 15.45 4.22 -15.81
C GLU A 18 16.30 4.92 -14.74
N ASP A 19 16.05 4.60 -13.46
CA ASP A 19 16.60 5.33 -12.31
C ASP A 19 16.47 6.86 -12.46
N PRO A 20 15.24 7.40 -12.56
CA PRO A 20 15.03 8.83 -12.79
C PRO A 20 15.54 9.66 -11.61
N LEU A 21 16.46 10.58 -11.87
CA LEU A 21 16.90 11.63 -10.95
C LEU A 21 15.97 12.84 -11.03
N LEU A 22 15.53 13.33 -9.86
CA LEU A 22 14.80 14.57 -9.71
C LEU A 22 15.77 15.75 -9.59
N LEU A 23 15.73 16.63 -10.59
CA LEU A 23 16.54 17.84 -10.63
C LEU A 23 15.92 18.95 -9.75
N PRO A 24 16.73 19.89 -9.23
CA PRO A 24 16.23 21.10 -8.54
C PRO A 24 15.20 21.93 -9.33
N CYS A 25 15.23 21.86 -10.66
CA CYS A 25 14.24 22.48 -11.54
C CYS A 25 12.96 21.64 -11.75
N ALA A 26 12.76 20.60 -10.95
CA ALA A 26 11.65 19.64 -10.99
C ALA A 26 11.52 18.77 -12.25
N HIS A 27 12.49 18.81 -13.17
CA HIS A 27 12.54 17.86 -14.29
C HIS A 27 13.24 16.56 -13.88
N SER A 28 12.93 15.48 -14.60
CA SER A 28 13.53 14.17 -14.40
C SER A 28 14.45 13.79 -15.55
N LEU A 29 15.52 13.06 -15.25
CA LEU A 29 16.45 12.43 -16.22
C LEU A 29 16.90 11.08 -15.70
N CYS A 30 17.14 10.10 -16.57
CA CYS A 30 17.80 8.86 -16.14
C CYS A 30 19.17 9.16 -15.53
N PHE A 31 19.57 8.42 -14.49
CA PHE A 31 20.89 8.56 -13.88
C PHE A 31 22.02 8.52 -14.93
N SER A 32 21.99 7.52 -15.83
CA SER A 32 22.98 7.37 -16.90
C SER A 32 22.96 8.53 -17.92
N CYS A 33 21.80 9.15 -18.14
CA CYS A 33 21.67 10.31 -19.04
C CYS A 33 22.29 11.55 -18.40
N ALA A 34 22.00 11.81 -17.13
CA ALA A 34 22.64 12.90 -16.38
C ALA A 34 24.16 12.71 -16.29
N HIS A 35 24.63 11.48 -16.06
CA HIS A 35 26.06 11.14 -16.05
C HIS A 35 26.73 11.41 -17.40
N ARG A 36 26.13 11.02 -18.52
CA ARG A 36 26.67 11.32 -19.86
C ARG A 36 26.76 12.81 -20.13
N ILE A 37 25.74 13.59 -19.75
CA ILE A 37 25.75 15.05 -19.91
C ILE A 37 26.91 15.65 -19.10
N LEU A 38 27.04 15.24 -17.83
CA LEU A 38 28.10 15.72 -16.94
C LEU A 38 29.50 15.43 -17.51
N VAL A 39 29.75 14.19 -17.94
CA VAL A 39 31.04 13.78 -18.53
C VAL A 39 31.33 14.47 -19.86
N SER A 40 30.31 14.69 -20.68
CA SER A 40 30.47 15.38 -21.99
C SER A 40 30.87 16.85 -21.82
N HIS A 41 30.41 17.50 -20.75
CA HIS A 41 30.83 18.86 -20.39
C HIS A 41 32.27 18.95 -19.83
N CYS A 42 32.91 17.83 -19.47
CA CYS A 42 34.31 17.79 -19.01
C CYS A 42 35.36 17.83 -20.14
N ALA A 43 34.97 17.68 -21.41
CA ALA A 43 35.92 17.49 -22.51
C ALA A 43 36.66 18.77 -22.97
N THR A 44 36.37 19.93 -22.37
CA THR A 44 37.05 21.19 -22.67
C THR A 44 38.09 21.53 -21.59
N ASN A 45 39.27 20.91 -21.69
CA ASN A 45 40.58 21.43 -21.24
C ASN A 45 40.78 22.02 -19.83
N GLU A 46 40.03 21.62 -18.80
CA GLU A 46 40.42 21.90 -17.40
C GLU A 46 40.28 20.63 -16.52
N SER A 47 41.22 20.50 -15.59
CA SER A 47 41.46 19.35 -14.70
C SER A 47 40.20 18.69 -14.12
N VAL A 48 40.24 17.35 -14.09
CA VAL A 48 39.17 16.35 -13.84
C VAL A 48 38.47 16.44 -12.46
N GLU A 49 38.75 17.45 -11.63
CA GLU A 49 38.34 17.45 -10.22
C GLU A 49 37.15 18.36 -9.87
N SER A 50 36.52 19.07 -10.81
CA SER A 50 35.54 20.12 -10.41
C SER A 50 34.40 20.40 -11.37
N VAL A 51 33.86 19.41 -12.09
CA VAL A 51 32.58 19.64 -12.78
C VAL A 51 31.44 19.59 -11.77
N THR A 52 31.15 20.76 -11.23
CA THR A 52 30.17 21.01 -10.18
C THR A 52 28.84 21.47 -10.74
N ALA A 53 28.64 21.51 -12.05
CA ALA A 53 27.34 21.87 -12.61
C ALA A 53 27.09 21.34 -14.04
N PHE A 54 25.82 21.17 -14.39
CA PHE A 54 25.37 20.95 -15.77
C PHE A 54 24.04 21.65 -16.03
N GLN A 55 23.64 21.80 -17.30
CA GLN A 55 22.35 22.40 -17.65
C GLN A 55 21.27 21.34 -17.87
N CYS A 56 20.10 21.56 -17.28
CA CYS A 56 18.93 20.73 -17.57
C CYS A 56 18.58 20.82 -19.07
N PRO A 57 18.49 19.71 -19.80
CA PRO A 57 18.18 19.71 -21.23
C PRO A 57 16.75 20.19 -21.53
N THR A 58 15.84 20.08 -20.56
CA THR A 58 14.43 20.45 -20.74
C THR A 58 14.20 21.95 -20.57
N CYS A 59 14.79 22.57 -19.53
CA CYS A 59 14.52 23.97 -19.20
C CYS A 59 15.76 24.88 -19.15
N ARG A 60 16.95 24.33 -19.45
CA ARG A 60 18.26 25.02 -19.39
C ARG A 60 18.66 25.57 -18.01
N HIS A 61 17.94 25.21 -16.95
CA HIS A 61 18.33 25.57 -15.59
C HIS A 61 19.68 24.93 -15.22
N VAL A 62 20.57 25.71 -14.61
CA VAL A 62 21.89 25.24 -14.16
C VAL A 62 21.73 24.46 -12.86
N ILE A 63 22.20 23.22 -12.86
CA ILE A 63 22.12 22.28 -11.75
C ILE A 63 23.49 22.19 -11.12
N THR A 64 23.65 22.79 -9.93
CA THR A 64 24.89 22.73 -9.17
C THR A 64 24.94 21.45 -8.33
N LEU A 65 26.05 20.73 -8.41
CA LEU A 65 26.35 19.48 -7.75
C LEU A 65 27.32 19.71 -6.58
N SER A 66 27.10 18.98 -5.49
CA SER A 66 27.99 18.96 -4.32
C SER A 66 29.17 18.02 -4.54
N GLN A 67 30.05 17.84 -3.53
CA GLN A 67 31.14 16.84 -3.57
C GLN A 67 30.65 15.41 -3.88
N ARG A 68 29.37 15.10 -3.62
CA ARG A 68 28.74 13.81 -3.95
C ARG A 68 28.29 13.69 -5.42
N GLY A 69 28.50 14.70 -6.26
CA GLY A 69 28.12 14.65 -7.67
C GLY A 69 26.63 14.37 -7.88
N LEU A 70 26.32 13.50 -8.84
CA LEU A 70 24.94 13.08 -9.16
C LEU A 70 24.31 12.22 -8.07
N ASP A 71 25.09 11.52 -7.25
CA ASP A 71 24.58 10.73 -6.12
C ASP A 71 23.99 11.61 -5.02
N GLY A 72 24.30 12.91 -5.04
CA GLY A 72 23.65 13.90 -4.17
C GLY A 72 22.24 14.31 -4.60
N LEU A 73 21.79 13.93 -5.81
CA LEU A 73 20.46 14.23 -6.30
C LEU A 73 19.44 13.18 -5.83
N LYS A 74 18.22 13.62 -5.56
CA LYS A 74 17.15 12.71 -5.14
C LYS A 74 16.66 11.88 -6.33
N ARG A 75 16.40 10.60 -6.12
CA ARG A 75 15.69 9.74 -7.09
C ARG A 75 14.19 10.04 -7.09
N ASN A 76 13.58 10.07 -8.26
CA ASN A 76 12.14 10.24 -8.46
C ASN A 76 11.45 8.87 -8.39
N VAL A 77 11.35 8.33 -7.18
CA VAL A 77 10.74 7.01 -6.92
C VAL A 77 9.29 6.97 -7.40
N THR A 78 8.56 8.08 -7.33
CA THR A 78 7.19 8.18 -7.85
C THR A 78 7.12 7.93 -9.34
N LEU A 79 7.99 8.56 -10.13
CA LEU A 79 8.06 8.36 -11.58
C LEU A 79 8.44 6.91 -11.93
N GLN A 80 9.41 6.33 -11.21
CA GLN A 80 9.78 4.92 -11.37
C GLN A 80 8.58 3.99 -11.12
N ASN A 81 7.82 4.21 -10.05
CA ASN A 81 6.63 3.42 -9.73
C ASN A 81 5.54 3.50 -10.82
N ILE A 82 5.37 4.67 -11.45
CA ILE A 82 4.41 4.87 -12.54
C ILE A 82 4.84 4.06 -13.77
N ILE A 83 6.13 4.11 -14.11
CA ILE A 83 6.71 3.36 -15.24
C ILE A 83 6.54 1.85 -15.03
N ASP A 84 6.82 1.35 -13.82
CA ASP A 84 6.67 -0.06 -13.50
C ASP A 84 5.21 -0.54 -13.67
N ARG A 85 4.24 0.28 -13.25
CA ARG A 85 2.80 -0.02 -13.43
C ARG A 85 2.39 0.05 -14.90
N PHE A 86 2.88 1.04 -15.63
CA PHE A 86 2.63 1.19 -17.05
C PHE A 86 3.11 -0.05 -17.82
N GLN A 87 4.34 -0.49 -17.57
CA GLN A 87 4.91 -1.69 -18.19
C GLN A 87 4.07 -2.95 -17.87
N LYS A 88 3.70 -3.16 -16.60
CA LYS A 88 2.86 -4.29 -16.17
C LYS A 88 1.48 -4.30 -16.85
N ALA A 89 0.87 -3.13 -17.03
CA ALA A 89 -0.41 -2.99 -17.72
C ALA A 89 -0.28 -3.24 -19.23
N SER A 90 0.80 -2.78 -19.87
CA SER A 90 1.04 -3.00 -21.31
C SER A 90 1.37 -4.45 -21.69
N VAL A 91 1.95 -5.23 -20.78
CA VAL A 91 2.24 -6.66 -21.00
C VAL A 91 1.01 -7.55 -20.75
N SER A 92 0.01 -7.02 -20.05
CA SER A 92 -1.27 -7.69 -19.79
C SER A 92 -2.28 -7.33 -20.87
N GLY A 93 -2.21 -8.01 -22.03
CA GLY A 93 -3.16 -7.81 -23.11
C GLY A 93 -4.63 -8.06 -22.69
N PRO A 94 -5.63 -7.47 -23.38
CA PRO A 94 -7.03 -7.41 -22.91
C PRO A 94 -7.79 -8.75 -22.84
N ASN A 95 -7.15 -9.88 -23.14
CA ASN A 95 -7.77 -11.19 -23.17
C ASN A 95 -6.99 -12.18 -22.30
N SER A 96 -7.17 -12.13 -20.99
CA SER A 96 -7.18 -13.37 -20.20
C SER A 96 -8.03 -13.17 -18.95
N PRO A 97 -9.01 -14.05 -18.69
CA PRO A 97 -9.82 -13.99 -17.48
C PRO A 97 -8.96 -14.34 -16.27
N SER A 98 -9.37 -13.77 -15.13
CA SER A 98 -8.97 -14.14 -13.79
C SER A 98 -8.66 -15.64 -13.66
N GLU A 99 -7.56 -15.97 -13.00
CA GLU A 99 -7.48 -16.94 -11.89
C GLU A 99 -6.05 -17.50 -11.73
N THR A 100 -5.73 -17.72 -10.46
CA THR A 100 -4.64 -18.57 -9.94
C THR A 100 -3.21 -18.07 -10.05
N ARG A 101 -2.73 -17.55 -8.90
CA ARG A 101 -1.57 -18.08 -8.17
C ARG A 101 -1.04 -19.39 -8.80
N ARG A 102 -0.10 -19.26 -9.73
CA ARG A 102 0.81 -20.33 -10.13
C ARG A 102 2.18 -19.70 -10.32
N GLU A 103 3.00 -20.01 -9.33
CA GLU A 103 4.44 -20.10 -9.37
C GLU A 103 4.94 -20.35 -10.80
N ARG A 104 5.83 -19.48 -11.30
CA ARG A 104 6.69 -19.82 -12.44
C ARG A 104 8.14 -19.50 -12.10
N PRO A 105 9.06 -20.31 -12.65
CA PRO A 105 10.23 -20.78 -11.93
C PRO A 105 11.28 -19.69 -11.80
N PHE A 106 11.80 -19.59 -10.59
CA PHE A 106 13.04 -18.92 -10.23
C PHE A 106 14.15 -19.33 -11.21
N ASP A 107 14.73 -18.36 -11.91
CA ASP A 107 16.06 -18.51 -12.47
C ASP A 107 17.03 -18.74 -11.31
N ALA A 108 17.52 -19.97 -11.22
CA ALA A 108 18.42 -20.45 -10.19
C ALA A 108 19.83 -19.89 -10.39
N ASN A 109 20.01 -18.58 -10.24
CA ASN A 109 21.35 -18.01 -10.05
C ASN A 109 21.38 -16.61 -9.41
N SER A 110 20.63 -16.37 -8.32
CA SER A 110 21.03 -15.38 -7.30
C SER A 110 20.21 -15.53 -6.01
N MET A 111 20.50 -16.57 -5.22
CA MET A 111 20.19 -16.54 -3.79
C MET A 111 21.27 -15.71 -3.10
N THR A 112 20.90 -14.53 -2.61
CA THR A 112 21.09 -14.05 -1.22
C THR A 112 20.94 -12.53 -1.16
N SER A 113 19.74 -12.04 -0.92
CA SER A 113 19.49 -10.98 0.06
C SER A 113 17.98 -10.78 0.14
N ALA A 114 17.34 -11.33 1.19
CA ALA A 114 16.08 -10.74 1.62
C ALA A 114 16.41 -9.28 1.93
N GLU A 115 15.81 -8.32 1.21
CA GLU A 115 16.00 -6.91 1.52
C GLU A 115 15.56 -6.69 2.96
N LYS A 116 16.55 -6.61 3.86
CA LYS A 116 16.35 -6.40 5.28
C LYS A 116 15.83 -4.98 5.47
N VAL A 117 14.54 -4.87 5.78
CA VAL A 117 13.91 -3.60 6.13
C VAL A 117 14.57 -3.11 7.43
N LEU A 118 15.05 -1.87 7.46
CA LEU A 118 15.75 -1.32 8.61
C LEU A 118 14.78 -0.59 9.55
N CYS A 119 15.10 -0.56 10.83
CA CYS A 119 14.37 0.20 11.84
C CYS A 119 14.54 1.70 11.63
N GLN A 120 13.43 2.44 11.62
CA GLN A 120 13.42 3.90 11.40
C GLN A 120 13.53 4.71 12.70
N PHE A 121 13.62 4.04 13.85
CA PHE A 121 13.63 4.63 15.18
C PHE A 121 14.92 4.35 15.97
N CYS A 122 15.90 3.70 15.34
CA CYS A 122 17.19 3.44 15.97
C CYS A 122 18.10 4.67 15.85
N ASP A 123 18.72 5.08 16.96
CA ASP A 123 19.78 6.09 16.98
C ASP A 123 21.17 5.52 16.59
N GLN A 124 21.23 4.25 16.16
CA GLN A 124 22.46 3.51 15.83
C GLN A 124 22.71 3.51 14.32
N ASP A 125 23.98 3.68 13.92
CA ASP A 125 24.45 3.57 12.53
C ASP A 125 25.42 2.38 12.39
N PRO A 126 25.10 1.35 11.57
CA PRO A 126 23.85 1.17 10.82
C PRO A 126 22.67 0.77 11.71
N ALA A 127 21.46 1.20 11.34
CA ALA A 127 20.23 0.86 12.06
C ALA A 127 19.97 -0.65 12.07
N GLN A 128 19.34 -1.16 13.13
CA GLN A 128 19.03 -2.59 13.23
C GLN A 128 17.94 -3.02 12.25
N ASP A 129 17.97 -4.31 11.87
CA ASP A 129 16.92 -4.95 11.08
C ASP A 129 15.56 -4.82 11.80
N ALA A 130 14.55 -4.33 11.08
CA ALA A 130 13.19 -4.26 11.56
C ALA A 130 12.60 -5.67 11.65
N VAL A 131 11.94 -5.96 12.77
CA VAL A 131 11.27 -7.24 13.02
C VAL A 131 9.77 -7.16 12.78
N LYS A 132 9.20 -5.96 12.85
CA LYS A 132 7.76 -5.69 12.65
C LYS A 132 7.53 -4.31 12.07
N THR A 133 6.52 -4.20 11.22
CA THR A 133 5.97 -2.91 10.75
C THR A 133 4.60 -2.68 11.35
N CYS A 134 4.39 -1.50 11.92
CA CYS A 134 3.07 -1.07 12.40
C CYS A 134 2.34 -0.37 11.26
N VAL A 135 1.27 -0.97 10.72
CA VAL A 135 0.52 -0.33 9.61
C VAL A 135 -0.27 0.89 10.07
N THR A 136 -0.54 1.02 11.37
CA THR A 136 -1.23 2.18 11.94
C THR A 136 -0.30 3.38 12.08
N CYS A 137 0.98 3.14 12.38
CA CYS A 137 2.00 4.18 12.48
C CYS A 137 2.75 4.39 11.15
N GLU A 138 2.59 3.49 10.18
CA GLU A 138 3.34 3.41 8.92
C GLU A 138 4.86 3.33 9.13
N VAL A 139 5.31 2.67 10.20
CA VAL A 139 6.73 2.66 10.61
C VAL A 139 7.20 1.23 10.93
N SER A 140 8.44 0.94 10.54
CA SER A 140 9.13 -0.32 10.79
C SER A 140 10.07 -0.22 12.00
N TYR A 141 9.96 -1.17 12.93
CA TYR A 141 10.66 -1.19 14.21
C TYR A 141 11.50 -2.46 14.39
N CYS A 142 12.71 -2.33 14.95
CA CYS A 142 13.42 -3.44 15.57
C CYS A 142 12.73 -3.85 16.89
N ASP A 143 13.07 -5.00 17.45
CA ASP A 143 12.41 -5.55 18.63
C ASP A 143 12.52 -4.61 19.85
N GLU A 144 13.64 -3.90 19.98
CA GLU A 144 13.90 -2.97 21.08
C GLU A 144 13.07 -1.69 20.95
N CYS A 145 13.10 -1.04 19.78
CA CYS A 145 12.28 0.15 19.50
C CYS A 145 10.78 -0.18 19.51
N LEU A 146 10.39 -1.38 19.11
CA LEU A 146 9.00 -1.84 19.18
C LEU A 146 8.51 -1.92 20.63
N LYS A 147 9.29 -2.53 21.54
CA LYS A 147 8.91 -2.64 22.96
C LYS A 147 8.91 -1.28 23.67
N ALA A 148 9.80 -0.38 23.27
CA ALA A 148 9.89 0.97 23.81
C ALA A 148 8.71 1.87 23.37
N THR A 149 8.30 1.79 22.10
CA THR A 149 7.26 2.66 21.51
C THR A 149 5.87 2.04 21.53
N HIS A 150 5.78 0.71 21.51
CA HIS A 150 4.56 -0.09 21.58
C HIS A 150 4.62 -1.11 22.74
N PRO A 151 4.64 -0.65 24.00
CA PRO A 151 4.44 -1.56 25.13
C PRO A 151 3.04 -2.20 25.03
N ASN A 152 2.89 -3.42 25.54
CA ASN A 152 1.67 -4.23 25.49
C ASN A 152 0.52 -3.69 26.38
N LYS A 153 0.45 -2.36 26.55
CA LYS A 153 -0.47 -1.60 27.39
C LYS A 153 -1.15 -0.52 26.54
N LYS A 154 -2.36 -0.11 26.94
CA LYS A 154 -3.11 0.95 26.24
C LYS A 154 -2.28 2.25 26.19
N PRO A 155 -2.23 2.97 25.05
CA PRO A 155 -3.22 2.98 23.95
C PRO A 155 -2.94 2.03 22.77
N PHE A 156 -1.83 1.30 22.76
CA PHE A 156 -1.30 0.67 21.55
C PHE A 156 -1.85 -0.71 21.20
N THR A 157 -2.73 -1.26 22.03
CA THR A 157 -3.37 -2.57 21.82
C THR A 157 -4.20 -2.67 20.53
N GLY A 158 -4.52 -1.53 19.89
CA GLY A 158 -5.28 -1.47 18.64
C GLY A 158 -4.42 -1.36 17.37
N HIS A 159 -3.08 -1.27 17.51
CA HIS A 159 -2.19 -1.11 16.37
C HIS A 159 -1.88 -2.47 15.74
N ARG A 160 -2.04 -2.57 14.42
CA ARG A 160 -1.80 -3.83 13.69
C ARG A 160 -0.34 -3.92 13.27
N LEU A 161 0.38 -4.91 13.81
CA LEU A 161 1.76 -5.22 13.48
C LEU A 161 1.81 -6.37 12.47
N ILE A 162 2.55 -6.18 11.38
CA ILE A 162 2.76 -7.17 10.33
C ILE A 162 4.25 -7.48 10.17
N GLU A 163 4.56 -8.46 9.32
CA GLU A 163 5.94 -8.71 8.91
C GLU A 163 6.55 -7.47 8.24
N PRO A 164 7.85 -7.24 8.45
CA PRO A 164 8.52 -6.03 8.00
C PRO A 164 8.47 -5.95 6.47
N ILE A 165 7.71 -4.99 5.98
CA ILE A 165 7.59 -4.70 4.55
C ILE A 165 8.30 -3.38 4.24
N PRO A 166 8.97 -3.25 3.08
CA PRO A 166 9.53 -1.97 2.66
C PRO A 166 8.45 -0.88 2.64
N ASP A 167 8.81 0.37 2.95
CA ASP A 167 7.86 1.49 3.07
C ASP A 167 6.97 1.69 1.81
N SER A 168 7.47 1.27 0.65
CA SER A 168 6.74 1.26 -0.63
C SER A 168 5.49 0.38 -0.62
N HIS A 169 5.44 -0.64 0.24
CA HIS A 169 4.34 -1.61 0.34
C HIS A 169 3.36 -1.31 1.48
N ILE A 170 3.71 -0.44 2.43
CA ILE A 170 2.82 -0.07 3.56
C ILE A 170 1.55 0.63 3.04
N ARG A 171 1.72 1.59 2.11
CA ARG A 171 0.59 2.24 1.42
C ARG A 171 -0.15 1.29 0.47
N GLY A 172 0.49 0.22 0.00
CA GLY A 172 -0.11 -0.80 -0.87
C GLY A 172 -1.08 -1.74 -0.13
N LEU A 173 -1.04 -1.78 1.21
CA LEU A 173 -1.98 -2.55 2.02
C LEU A 173 -3.30 -1.81 2.30
N MET A 174 -3.36 -0.51 2.02
CA MET A 174 -4.58 0.28 2.05
C MET A 174 -4.99 0.61 0.62
N CYS A 175 -5.79 -0.27 0.01
CA CYS A 175 -6.32 0.00 -1.31
C CYS A 175 -7.38 1.12 -1.22
N LEU A 176 -7.03 2.33 -1.68
CA LEU A 176 -7.97 3.46 -1.79
C LEU A 176 -9.15 3.14 -2.73
N GLU A 177 -8.97 2.19 -3.64
CA GLU A 177 -10.00 1.71 -4.58
C GLU A 177 -11.06 0.83 -3.90
N HIS A 178 -10.74 0.22 -2.75
CA HIS A 178 -11.68 -0.64 -2.01
C HIS A 178 -12.36 0.07 -0.82
N GLU A 179 -12.15 1.38 -0.59
CA GLU A 179 -12.86 2.08 0.50
C GLU A 179 -14.37 2.09 0.25
N VAL A 180 -14.80 2.26 -1.01
CA VAL A 180 -16.21 2.19 -1.41
C VAL A 180 -16.76 0.78 -1.26
N GLU A 181 -15.99 -0.24 -1.63
CA GLU A 181 -16.39 -1.64 -1.47
C GLU A 181 -16.50 -2.04 0.00
N LYS A 182 -15.56 -1.58 0.83
CA LYS A 182 -15.59 -1.76 2.29
C LYS A 182 -16.82 -1.08 2.90
N GLN A 183 -17.12 0.16 2.53
CA GLN A 183 -18.34 0.84 2.99
C GLN A 183 -19.61 0.11 2.55
N ASN A 184 -19.64 -0.42 1.32
CA ASN A 184 -20.74 -1.24 0.83
C ASN A 184 -20.86 -2.56 1.62
N LEU A 185 -19.75 -3.24 1.89
CA LEU A 185 -19.72 -4.47 2.68
C LEU A 185 -20.15 -4.22 4.13
N GLU A 186 -19.71 -3.12 4.75
CA GLU A 186 -20.14 -2.71 6.09
C GLU A 186 -21.65 -2.40 6.12
N SER A 187 -22.16 -1.68 5.14
CA SER A 187 -23.60 -1.42 5.00
C SER A 187 -24.40 -2.72 4.82
N ASN A 188 -23.93 -3.61 3.95
CA ASN A 188 -24.54 -4.93 3.73
C ASN A 188 -24.53 -5.79 4.99
N LEU A 189 -23.42 -5.82 5.73
CA LEU A 189 -23.31 -6.52 7.00
C LEU A 189 -24.30 -5.95 8.03
N THR A 190 -24.42 -4.62 8.12
CA THR A 190 -25.36 -3.95 9.03
C THR A 190 -26.81 -4.29 8.69
N ASN A 191 -27.16 -4.30 7.40
CA ASN A 191 -28.48 -4.70 6.92
C ASN A 191 -28.79 -6.18 7.21
N LEU A 192 -27.80 -7.07 7.05
CA LEU A 192 -27.93 -8.48 7.38
C LEU A 192 -28.15 -8.69 8.88
N ILE A 193 -27.39 -8.01 9.74
CA ILE A 193 -27.57 -8.05 11.19
C ILE A 193 -28.98 -7.59 11.55
N LYS A 194 -29.44 -6.46 10.99
CA LYS A 194 -30.79 -5.95 11.24
C LYS A 194 -31.87 -6.97 10.86
N ARG A 195 -31.78 -7.57 9.68
CA ARG A 195 -32.74 -8.62 9.27
C ARG A 195 -32.69 -9.85 10.16
N ASN A 196 -31.51 -10.24 10.62
CA ASN A 196 -31.38 -11.36 11.54
C ASN A 196 -32.10 -11.05 12.87
N THR A 197 -31.90 -9.87 13.45
CA THR A 197 -32.60 -9.45 14.67
C THR A 197 -34.13 -9.36 14.49
N GLU A 198 -34.60 -8.94 13.31
CA GLU A 198 -36.03 -8.93 12.98
C GLU A 198 -36.60 -10.35 12.91
N LEU A 199 -35.88 -11.29 12.29
CA LEU A 199 -36.27 -12.70 12.24
C LEU A 199 -36.29 -13.34 13.62
N GLU A 200 -35.29 -13.09 14.46
CA GLU A 200 -35.26 -13.55 15.86
C GLU A 200 -36.48 -13.04 16.64
N THR A 201 -36.85 -11.78 16.44
CA THR A 201 -38.03 -11.18 17.08
C THR A 201 -39.34 -11.83 16.61
N LEU A 202 -39.46 -12.12 15.30
CA LEU A 202 -40.62 -12.82 14.75
C LEU A 202 -40.72 -14.26 15.27
N LEU A 203 -39.59 -14.96 15.36
CA LEU A 203 -39.53 -16.31 15.90
C LEU A 203 -39.99 -16.33 17.37
N ALA A 204 -39.53 -15.37 18.17
CA ALA A 204 -39.93 -15.24 19.58
C ALA A 204 -41.45 -15.01 19.73
N LYS A 205 -42.04 -14.15 18.88
CA LYS A 205 -43.51 -13.92 18.86
C LYS A 205 -44.28 -15.17 18.47
N LEU A 206 -43.78 -15.93 17.49
CA LEU A 206 -44.40 -17.18 17.07
C LEU A 206 -44.42 -18.18 18.24
N ILE A 207 -43.29 -18.33 18.93
CA ILE A 207 -43.17 -19.20 20.11
C ILE A 207 -44.17 -18.77 21.19
N GLN A 208 -44.26 -17.48 21.52
CA GLN A 208 -45.19 -16.96 22.52
C GLN A 208 -46.66 -17.24 22.13
N THR A 209 -46.98 -17.09 20.84
CA THR A 209 -48.34 -17.36 20.33
C THR A 209 -48.68 -18.85 20.45
N CYS A 210 -47.75 -19.74 20.08
CA CYS A 210 -47.93 -21.18 20.26
C CYS A 210 -48.15 -21.55 21.73
N GLN A 211 -47.34 -21.01 22.64
CA GLN A 211 -47.50 -21.23 24.09
C GLN A 211 -48.86 -20.75 24.61
N HIS A 212 -49.34 -19.59 24.13
CA HIS A 212 -50.64 -19.08 24.53
C HIS A 212 -51.78 -20.00 24.05
N VAL A 213 -51.72 -20.47 22.80
CA VAL A 213 -52.70 -21.42 22.26
C VAL A 213 -52.69 -22.75 23.04
N GLU A 214 -51.51 -23.26 23.40
CA GLU A 214 -51.39 -24.48 24.22
C GLU A 214 -52.03 -24.32 25.62
N LEU A 215 -51.88 -23.15 26.25
CA LEU A 215 -52.50 -22.85 27.54
C LEU A 215 -54.02 -22.74 27.43
N GLU A 216 -54.54 -22.04 26.42
CA GLU A 216 -55.97 -21.91 26.17
C GLU A 216 -56.62 -23.26 25.85
N CYS A 217 -55.96 -24.12 25.05
CA CYS A 217 -56.45 -25.46 24.76
C CYS A 217 -56.39 -26.41 25.99
N SER A 218 -55.51 -26.13 26.96
CA SER A 218 -55.39 -26.91 28.20
C SER A 218 -56.33 -26.42 29.32
N ALA A 219 -57.04 -25.31 29.12
CA ALA A 219 -57.95 -24.76 30.12
C ALA A 219 -59.22 -25.64 30.25
N PRO A 220 -59.61 -26.05 31.47
CA PRO A 220 -60.81 -26.85 31.67
C PRO A 220 -62.07 -26.03 31.38
N PHE A 221 -63.01 -26.60 30.63
CA PHE A 221 -64.32 -25.99 30.37
C PHE A 221 -65.05 -25.65 31.68
N PRO A 222 -65.67 -24.46 31.80
CA PRO A 222 -66.43 -24.11 32.99
C PRO A 222 -67.62 -25.07 33.12
N LYS A 223 -67.73 -25.73 34.28
CA LYS A 223 -68.90 -26.57 34.60
C LYS A 223 -70.12 -25.67 34.64
N VAL A 224 -71.03 -25.88 33.69
CA VAL A 224 -72.35 -25.25 33.65
C VAL A 224 -73.09 -25.64 34.93
N THR A 225 -73.22 -24.72 35.88
CA THR A 225 -74.10 -24.91 37.03
C THR A 225 -75.54 -24.79 36.54
N HIS A 226 -76.24 -25.92 36.58
CA HIS A 226 -77.66 -26.07 36.31
C HIS A 226 -78.46 -25.02 37.10
N TRP A 227 -79.23 -24.20 36.40
CA TRP A 227 -80.23 -23.30 36.99
C TRP A 227 -81.53 -24.08 37.11
N ASP A 228 -81.76 -24.75 38.24
CA ASP A 228 -83.09 -25.30 38.55
C ASP A 228 -83.89 -24.29 39.38
N SER A 229 -85.09 -24.01 38.87
CA SER A 229 -86.14 -23.17 39.43
C SER A 229 -86.87 -23.82 40.60
#